data_AF-A0A0A0BJZ2-F1
#
_entry.id   AF-A0A0A0BJZ2-F1
#
_cell.length_a   1.000
_cell.length_b   1.000
_cell.length_c   1.000
_cell.angle_alpha   90.00
_cell.angle_beta   90.00
_cell.angle_gamma   90.00
#
_symmetry.space_group_name_H-M   'P 1'
#
loop_
_entity.id
_entity.type
_entity.pdbx_description
1 polymer ?
#
loop_
_entity_poly.entity_id
_entity_poly.type
_entity_poly.pdbx_seq_one_letter_code
_entity_poly.pdbx_strand_id
1 'polypeptide(L)'
;MLRDHRLTTRANDFLAELQLAKSEAIRRGVQVTMLSSSGTDEVWDDGWVVFTDWDGDESRADPDANGDNDCEVEDLDCFLRVQDSINTTMSIRSGGTFARWISFDPIGEVRGSGGLGNGTFVICDTGVGKRVILSTSGSARVVDGEGAGGCP
;
A
#
# COMPACT_ATOMS: atom_id res chain seq x y z
N MET A 1 14.94 -20.69 -6.94
CA MET A 1 14.51 -20.23 -8.27
C MET A 1 13.01 -19.95 -8.30
N LEU A 2 12.11 -20.94 -8.20
CA LEU A 2 10.66 -20.68 -8.30
C LEU A 2 10.07 -19.80 -7.15
N ARG A 3 10.57 -19.96 -5.92
CA ARG A 3 10.20 -19.12 -4.76
C ARG A 3 10.65 -17.66 -4.93
N ASP A 4 11.89 -17.47 -5.35
CA ASP A 4 12.45 -16.14 -5.61
C ASP A 4 11.73 -15.42 -6.78
N HIS A 5 11.30 -16.16 -7.80
CA HIS A 5 10.42 -15.60 -8.84
C HIS A 5 9.08 -15.15 -8.27
N ARG A 6 8.40 -15.96 -7.45
CA ARG A 6 7.13 -15.57 -6.81
C ARG A 6 7.30 -14.36 -5.91
N LEU A 7 8.38 -14.31 -5.13
CA LEU A 7 8.71 -13.19 -4.25
C LEU A 7 8.99 -11.90 -5.05
N THR A 8 9.73 -12.01 -6.15
CA THR A 8 10.00 -10.89 -7.08
C THR A 8 8.72 -10.38 -7.71
N THR A 9 7.88 -11.26 -8.26
CA THR A 9 6.57 -10.90 -8.81
C THR A 9 5.76 -10.17 -7.75
N ARG A 10 5.72 -10.68 -6.52
CA ARG A 10 4.86 -10.08 -5.50
C ARG A 10 5.35 -8.74 -4.99
N ALA A 11 6.68 -8.56 -4.89
CA ALA A 11 7.26 -7.26 -4.60
C ALA A 11 7.00 -6.24 -5.73
N ASN A 12 7.02 -6.69 -6.99
CA ASN A 12 6.69 -5.85 -8.13
C ASN A 12 5.20 -5.51 -8.20
N ASP A 13 4.30 -6.43 -7.86
CA ASP A 13 2.87 -6.15 -7.77
C ASP A 13 2.62 -5.09 -6.70
N PHE A 14 3.17 -5.26 -5.49
CA PHE A 14 3.03 -4.28 -4.41
C PHE A 14 3.61 -2.90 -4.81
N LEU A 15 4.76 -2.89 -5.49
CA LEU A 15 5.33 -1.68 -6.06
C LEU A 15 4.38 -1.02 -7.08
N ALA A 16 3.74 -1.80 -7.94
CA ALA A 16 2.80 -1.30 -8.95
C ALA A 16 1.56 -0.67 -8.29
N GLU A 17 1.07 -1.22 -7.18
CA GLU A 17 -0.04 -0.62 -6.43
C GLU A 17 0.35 0.74 -5.82
N LEU A 18 1.55 0.87 -5.25
CA LEU A 18 2.05 2.16 -4.77
C LEU A 18 2.19 3.20 -5.89
N GLN A 19 2.68 2.75 -7.05
CA GLN A 19 2.81 3.61 -8.24
C GLN A 19 1.45 4.02 -8.80
N LEU A 20 0.46 3.12 -8.76
CA LEU A 20 -0.93 3.40 -9.11
C LEU A 20 -1.52 4.44 -8.17
N ALA A 21 -1.40 4.26 -6.85
CA ALA A 21 -1.91 5.21 -5.87
C ALA A 21 -1.32 6.62 -6.11
N LYS A 22 0.00 6.71 -6.31
CA LYS A 22 0.68 7.96 -6.64
C LYS A 22 0.19 8.57 -7.96
N SER A 23 0.08 7.77 -9.01
CA SER A 23 -0.31 8.28 -10.33
C SER A 23 -1.76 8.77 -10.33
N GLU A 24 -2.65 8.08 -9.60
CA GLU A 24 -4.03 8.48 -9.42
C GLU A 24 -4.14 9.77 -8.61
N ALA A 25 -3.36 9.95 -7.54
CA ALA A 25 -3.34 11.20 -6.76
C ALA A 25 -2.97 12.41 -7.64
N ILE A 26 -1.89 12.26 -8.43
CA ILE A 26 -1.43 13.33 -9.34
C ILE A 26 -2.43 13.57 -10.47
N ARG A 27 -2.98 12.49 -11.05
CA ARG A 27 -3.91 12.59 -12.20
C ARG A 27 -5.22 13.24 -11.82
N ARG A 28 -5.75 12.91 -10.64
CA ARG A 28 -7.06 13.39 -10.16
C ARG A 28 -6.94 14.69 -9.36
N GLY A 29 -5.75 15.03 -8.86
CA GLY A 29 -5.55 16.23 -8.06
C GLY A 29 -6.09 16.11 -6.64
N VAL A 30 -6.32 14.89 -6.15
CA VAL A 30 -6.84 14.57 -4.81
C VAL A 30 -5.88 13.62 -4.08
N GLN A 31 -5.95 13.59 -2.75
CA GLN A 31 -5.25 12.58 -1.96
C GLN A 31 -5.75 11.18 -2.35
N VAL A 32 -4.83 10.22 -2.47
CA VAL A 32 -5.16 8.80 -2.69
C VAL A 32 -4.52 7.99 -1.58
N THR A 33 -5.33 7.22 -0.89
CA THR A 33 -4.93 6.46 0.28
C THR A 33 -4.95 4.96 -0.03
N MET A 34 -3.89 4.29 0.41
CA MET A 34 -3.74 2.85 0.42
C MET A 34 -3.86 2.38 1.87
N LEU A 35 -4.94 1.68 2.19
CA LEU A 35 -5.28 1.22 3.53
C LEU A 35 -5.09 -0.29 3.62
N SER A 36 -4.39 -0.78 4.64
CA SER A 36 -4.29 -2.21 4.91
C SER A 36 -5.66 -2.76 5.29
N SER A 37 -6.01 -3.91 4.71
CA SER A 37 -7.22 -4.66 5.07
C SER A 37 -7.05 -5.43 6.39
N SER A 38 -5.85 -5.44 6.97
CA SER A 38 -5.61 -6.09 8.26
C SER A 38 -6.15 -5.28 9.42
N GLY A 39 -6.68 -5.99 10.43
CA GLY A 39 -7.02 -5.40 11.73
C GLY A 39 -5.81 -5.16 12.64
N THR A 40 -4.62 -5.59 12.23
CA THR A 40 -3.38 -5.50 13.02
C THR A 40 -2.42 -4.51 12.37
N ASP A 41 -1.85 -3.62 13.17
CA ASP A 41 -0.84 -2.68 12.72
C ASP A 41 0.39 -3.41 12.14
N GLU A 42 0.99 -2.82 11.11
CA GLU A 42 2.17 -3.32 10.40
C GLU A 42 1.94 -4.60 9.58
N VAL A 43 0.71 -5.08 9.49
CA VAL A 43 0.31 -6.28 8.73
C VAL A 43 -0.33 -5.88 7.41
N TRP A 44 0.19 -6.42 6.30
CA TRP A 44 -0.28 -6.10 4.95
C TRP A 44 -0.56 -7.35 4.09
N ASP A 45 -0.44 -8.56 4.65
CA ASP A 45 -0.75 -9.82 3.94
C ASP A 45 -2.25 -10.12 3.81
N ASP A 46 -3.11 -9.47 4.60
CA ASP A 46 -4.58 -9.57 4.48
C ASP A 46 -5.14 -8.81 3.26
N GLY A 47 -4.26 -8.15 2.50
CA GLY A 47 -4.63 -7.32 1.36
C GLY A 47 -4.72 -5.85 1.74
N TRP A 48 -5.18 -5.04 0.78
CA TRP A 48 -5.30 -3.60 0.94
C TRP A 48 -6.33 -3.04 -0.05
N VAL A 49 -6.77 -1.83 0.24
CA VAL A 49 -7.64 -1.05 -0.64
C VAL A 49 -6.94 0.25 -1.02
N VAL A 50 -7.07 0.64 -2.27
CA VAL A 50 -6.62 1.94 -2.80
C VAL A 50 -7.86 2.73 -3.19
N PHE A 51 -7.99 3.94 -2.68
CA PHE A 51 -9.17 4.79 -2.88
C PHE A 51 -8.78 6.26 -2.93
N THR A 52 -9.61 7.08 -3.60
CA THR A 52 -9.52 8.54 -3.47
C THR A 52 -10.05 8.95 -2.11
N ASP A 53 -9.38 9.90 -1.47
CA ASP A 53 -9.62 10.35 -0.11
C ASP A 53 -9.80 11.88 -0.16
N TRP A 54 -11.05 12.29 -0.37
CA TRP A 54 -11.43 13.68 -0.61
C TRP A 54 -11.59 14.47 0.68
N ASP A 55 -12.00 13.81 1.76
CA ASP A 55 -12.16 14.43 3.07
C ASP A 55 -10.88 14.41 3.92
N GLY A 56 -9.89 13.58 3.53
CA GLY A 56 -8.59 13.48 4.19
C GLY A 56 -8.69 12.78 5.54
N ASP A 57 -9.63 11.84 5.72
CA ASP A 57 -9.85 11.14 6.98
C ASP A 57 -9.02 9.85 7.12
N GLU A 58 -8.36 9.44 6.03
CA GLU A 58 -7.57 8.21 5.90
C GLU A 58 -8.31 6.92 6.34
N SER A 59 -9.64 6.99 6.36
CA SER A 59 -10.55 5.91 6.67
C SER A 59 -11.02 5.26 5.38
N ARG A 60 -11.68 4.12 5.51
CA ARG A 60 -12.23 3.43 4.33
C ARG A 60 -13.29 4.34 3.70
N ALA A 61 -13.19 4.52 2.38
CA ALA A 61 -14.08 5.36 1.56
C ALA A 61 -15.53 5.44 2.07
N ASP A 62 -16.05 6.66 2.27
CA ASP A 62 -17.43 6.92 2.67
C ASP A 62 -18.40 6.49 1.56
N PRO A 63 -19.33 5.53 1.80
CA PRO A 63 -20.26 5.09 0.78
C PRO A 63 -21.11 6.24 0.24
N ASP A 64 -21.34 6.19 -1.07
CA ASP A 64 -22.19 7.09 -1.82
C ASP A 64 -23.67 6.93 -1.39
N ALA A 65 -24.55 7.71 -2.03
CA ALA A 65 -25.99 7.66 -1.74
C ALA A 65 -26.64 6.30 -2.08
N ASN A 66 -26.02 5.49 -2.94
CA ASN A 66 -26.46 4.15 -3.31
C ASN A 66 -25.89 3.05 -2.40
N GLY A 67 -24.97 3.41 -1.50
CA GLY A 67 -24.32 2.51 -0.56
C GLY A 67 -23.11 1.78 -1.14
N ASP A 68 -22.58 2.23 -2.27
CA ASP A 68 -21.33 1.74 -2.86
C ASP A 68 -20.25 2.84 -2.85
N ASN A 69 -19.09 2.56 -3.41
CA ASN A 69 -17.98 3.51 -3.50
C ASN A 69 -17.40 3.44 -4.91
N ASP A 70 -18.26 3.24 -5.90
CA ASP A 70 -17.80 3.33 -7.28
C ASP A 70 -17.53 4.81 -7.62
N CYS A 71 -16.54 5.03 -8.48
CA CYS A 71 -16.11 6.39 -8.81
C CYS A 71 -17.11 7.09 -9.76
N GLU A 72 -18.41 6.96 -9.51
CA GLU A 72 -19.51 7.58 -10.26
C GLU A 72 -19.79 9.01 -9.83
N VAL A 73 -19.56 9.33 -8.55
CA VAL A 73 -19.74 10.69 -8.02
C VAL A 73 -18.39 11.39 -7.90
N GLU A 74 -18.31 12.61 -8.44
CA GLU A 74 -17.15 13.47 -8.26
C GLU A 74 -17.08 14.00 -6.81
N ASP A 75 -15.88 14.31 -6.34
CA ASP A 75 -15.62 14.85 -5.00
C ASP A 75 -16.02 13.92 -3.82
N LEU A 76 -16.10 12.61 -4.06
CA LEU A 76 -16.38 11.57 -3.06
C LEU A 76 -15.33 10.46 -3.07
N ASP A 77 -15.17 9.82 -1.91
CA ASP A 77 -14.24 8.73 -1.76
C ASP A 77 -14.68 7.51 -2.57
N CYS A 78 -13.79 7.00 -3.41
CA CYS A 78 -14.12 5.91 -4.31
C CYS A 78 -13.00 4.88 -4.43
N PHE A 79 -13.36 3.61 -4.58
CA PHE A 79 -12.39 2.53 -4.72
C PHE A 79 -11.74 2.53 -6.10
N LEU A 80 -10.41 2.64 -6.11
CA LEU A 80 -9.59 2.53 -7.31
C LEU A 80 -9.12 1.09 -7.53
N ARG A 81 -8.77 0.41 -6.43
CA ARG A 81 -8.28 -0.97 -6.47
C ARG A 81 -8.51 -1.68 -5.14
N VAL A 82 -8.97 -2.93 -5.21
CA VAL A 82 -9.07 -3.82 -4.06
C VAL A 82 -8.14 -5.00 -4.32
N GLN A 83 -7.24 -5.25 -3.37
CA GLN A 83 -6.37 -6.42 -3.39
C GLN A 83 -6.75 -7.35 -2.24
N ASP A 84 -7.16 -8.57 -2.59
CA ASP A 84 -7.46 -9.62 -1.61
C ASP A 84 -6.19 -10.10 -0.90
N SER A 85 -6.44 -10.75 0.24
CA SER A 85 -5.45 -11.51 1.03
C SER A 85 -4.52 -12.34 0.15
N ILE A 86 -3.25 -12.27 0.49
CA ILE A 86 -2.19 -13.02 -0.15
C ILE A 86 -2.14 -14.41 0.51
N ASN A 87 -1.76 -15.41 -0.29
CA ASN A 87 -1.59 -16.80 0.18
C ASN A 87 -0.86 -16.88 1.54
N THR A 88 -1.22 -17.88 2.35
CA THR A 88 -0.72 -18.08 3.72
C THR A 88 0.77 -18.38 3.85
N THR A 89 1.51 -18.51 2.75
CA THR A 89 2.95 -18.82 2.77
C THR A 89 3.84 -17.58 2.68
N MET A 90 3.27 -16.41 2.40
CA MET A 90 3.98 -15.14 2.29
C MET A 90 3.49 -14.15 3.36
N SER A 91 4.40 -13.34 3.88
CA SER A 91 4.06 -12.26 4.80
C SER A 91 4.53 -10.93 4.25
N ILE A 92 3.73 -9.88 4.48
CA ILE A 92 4.10 -8.50 4.20
C ILE A 92 4.01 -7.73 5.51
N ARG A 93 5.15 -7.19 5.93
CA ARG A 93 5.27 -6.36 7.11
C ARG A 93 5.76 -4.98 6.74
N SER A 94 5.28 -3.96 7.43
CA SER A 94 5.86 -2.62 7.40
C SER A 94 6.54 -2.32 8.73
N GLY A 95 7.19 -1.16 8.84
CA GLY A 95 7.50 -0.58 10.14
C GLY A 95 6.40 0.40 10.57
N GLY A 96 6.47 0.87 11.82
CA GLY A 96 5.47 1.78 12.41
C GLY A 96 5.16 3.05 11.63
N THR A 97 6.01 3.46 10.69
CA THR A 97 5.71 4.56 9.76
C THR A 97 4.47 4.29 8.89
N PHE A 98 4.28 3.04 8.43
CA PHE A 98 3.19 2.61 7.57
C PHE A 98 2.37 1.51 8.25
N ALA A 99 2.02 1.74 9.51
CA ALA A 99 1.32 0.77 10.34
C ALA A 99 -0.06 0.38 9.76
N ARG A 100 -0.84 1.34 9.26
CA ARG A 100 -2.22 1.10 8.82
C ARG A 100 -2.49 1.57 7.39
N TRP A 101 -1.97 2.73 7.03
CA TRP A 101 -2.23 3.35 5.74
C TRP A 101 -1.02 4.12 5.21
N ILE A 102 -1.07 4.40 3.91
CA ILE A 102 -0.14 5.23 3.15
C ILE A 102 -1.00 6.16 2.31
N SER A 103 -0.83 7.48 2.42
CA SER A 103 -1.53 8.45 1.58
C SER A 103 -0.55 9.18 0.67
N PHE A 104 -0.99 9.44 -0.56
CA PHE A 104 -0.26 10.21 -1.55
C PHE A 104 -0.99 11.53 -1.79
N ASP A 105 -0.29 12.64 -1.55
CA ASP A 105 -0.79 13.98 -1.83
C ASP A 105 -0.86 14.24 -3.35
N PRO A 106 -1.65 15.22 -3.84
CA PRO A 106 -1.72 15.58 -5.27
C PRO A 106 -0.37 15.95 -5.92
N ILE A 107 0.60 16.36 -5.11
CA ILE A 107 1.98 16.67 -5.53
C ILE A 107 2.91 15.44 -5.54
N GLY A 108 2.39 14.28 -5.17
CA GLY A 108 3.10 13.00 -5.15
C GLY A 108 3.96 12.75 -3.91
N GLU A 109 3.81 13.58 -2.88
CA GLU A 109 4.41 13.34 -1.56
C GLU A 109 3.66 12.25 -0.80
N VAL A 110 4.37 11.52 0.06
CA VAL A 110 3.80 10.43 0.85
C VAL A 110 3.63 10.85 2.29
N ARG A 111 2.54 10.40 2.90
CA ARG A 111 2.36 10.33 4.34
C ARG A 111 2.00 8.91 4.74
N GLY A 112 2.39 8.54 5.95
CA GLY A 112 2.07 7.25 6.55
C GLY A 112 1.38 7.45 7.88
N SER A 113 0.68 6.42 8.34
CA SER A 113 -0.04 6.44 9.62
C SER A 113 0.84 6.76 10.84
N GLY A 114 2.17 6.56 10.74
CA GLY A 114 3.14 6.93 11.77
C GLY A 114 3.65 8.38 11.68
N GLY A 115 3.10 9.21 10.78
CA GLY A 115 3.45 10.63 10.62
C GLY A 115 4.69 10.92 9.79
N LEU A 116 5.36 9.90 9.25
CA LEU A 116 6.52 10.04 8.36
C LEU A 116 6.18 9.52 6.96
N GLY A 117 6.73 10.17 5.93
CA GLY A 117 6.50 9.82 4.52
C GLY A 117 7.47 8.78 3.95
N ASN A 118 8.28 8.13 4.77
CA ASN A 118 9.30 7.19 4.32
C ASN A 118 9.35 5.93 5.18
N GLY A 119 9.54 4.80 4.53
CA GLY A 119 9.58 3.53 5.24
C GLY A 119 9.91 2.39 4.31
N THR A 120 9.95 1.20 4.89
CA THR A 120 10.29 -0.03 4.17
C THR A 120 9.24 -1.09 4.48
N PHE A 121 8.76 -1.74 3.44
CA PHE A 121 7.99 -2.97 3.54
C PHE A 121 8.94 -4.15 3.35
N VAL A 122 8.77 -5.17 4.17
CA VAL A 122 9.49 -6.43 4.04
C VAL A 122 8.49 -7.50 3.64
N ILE A 123 8.75 -8.11 2.49
CA ILE A 123 7.96 -9.21 1.94
C ILE A 123 8.80 -10.46 2.10
N CYS A 124 8.25 -11.48 2.75
CA CYS A 124 8.96 -12.70 3.09
C CYS A 124 8.26 -13.95 2.56
N ASP A 125 9.06 -14.91 2.10
CA ASP A 125 8.66 -16.27 1.75
C ASP A 125 9.70 -17.24 2.33
N THR A 126 9.30 -18.04 3.32
CA THR A 126 10.06 -19.18 3.87
C THR A 126 11.57 -18.95 4.06
N GLY A 127 11.94 -17.82 4.67
CA GLY A 127 13.33 -17.47 5.05
C GLY A 127 14.10 -16.63 4.02
N VAL A 128 13.48 -16.25 2.90
CA VAL A 128 14.01 -15.28 1.94
C VAL A 128 13.08 -14.07 1.91
N GLY A 129 13.65 -12.86 1.83
CA GLY A 129 12.87 -11.62 1.82
C GLY A 129 13.28 -10.65 0.73
N LYS A 130 12.34 -9.80 0.31
CA LYS A 130 12.56 -8.60 -0.50
C LYS A 130 12.04 -7.39 0.24
N ARG A 131 12.64 -6.24 -0.03
CA ARG A 131 12.28 -4.97 0.60
C ARG A 131 11.73 -4.02 -0.44
N VAL A 132 10.61 -3.38 -0.13
CA VAL A 132 10.07 -2.25 -0.91
C VAL A 132 10.30 -0.99 -0.11
N ILE A 133 11.19 -0.12 -0.60
CA ILE A 133 11.53 1.13 0.09
C ILE A 133 10.73 2.26 -0.56
N LEU A 134 9.94 2.96 0.26
CA LEU A 134 9.18 4.15 -0.12
C LEU A 134 9.85 5.39 0.49
N SER A 135 10.05 6.41 -0.34
CA SER A 135 10.60 7.70 0.07
C SER A 135 9.51 8.76 0.17
N THR A 136 9.80 9.86 0.88
CA THR A 136 8.88 10.98 1.06
C THR A 136 8.39 11.60 -0.25
N SER A 137 9.18 11.50 -1.33
CA SER A 137 8.78 11.97 -2.66
C SER A 137 7.85 11.02 -3.41
N GLY A 138 7.32 9.99 -2.74
CA GLY A 138 6.50 8.93 -3.34
C GLY A 138 7.24 8.01 -4.31
N SER A 139 8.57 8.05 -4.34
CA SER A 139 9.36 7.12 -5.15
C SER A 139 9.54 5.82 -4.40
N ALA A 140 9.06 4.73 -4.97
CA ALA A 140 9.17 3.37 -4.44
C ALA A 140 10.15 2.52 -5.27
N ARG A 141 10.90 1.63 -4.63
CA ARG A 141 11.79 0.67 -5.31
C ARG A 141 11.86 -0.67 -4.57
N VAL A 142 12.04 -1.74 -5.33
CA VAL A 142 12.31 -3.08 -4.80
C VAL A 142 13.82 -3.29 -4.69
N VAL A 143 14.27 -3.82 -3.55
CA VAL A 143 15.65 -4.24 -3.33
C VAL A 143 15.66 -5.63 -2.68
N ASP A 144 16.75 -6.37 -2.84
CA ASP A 144 16.87 -7.66 -2.17
C ASP A 144 17.00 -7.48 -0.64
N GLY A 145 16.32 -8.37 0.09
CA GLY A 145 16.46 -8.50 1.53
C GLY A 145 17.70 -9.31 1.86
N GLU A 146 18.63 -8.73 2.62
CA GLU A 146 19.78 -9.49 3.13
C GLU A 146 19.30 -10.46 4.22
N GLY A 147 19.09 -11.72 3.84
CA GLY A 147 18.95 -12.86 4.75
C GLY A 147 17.76 -12.84 5.71
N ALA A 148 17.61 -13.93 6.46
CA ALA A 148 16.55 -14.16 7.45
C ALA A 148 16.52 -13.16 8.63
N GLY A 149 17.36 -12.11 8.64
CA GLY A 149 17.42 -11.10 9.70
C GLY A 149 16.35 -10.00 9.60
N GLY A 150 15.57 -9.97 8.52
CA GLY A 150 14.45 -9.03 8.35
C GLY A 150 13.08 -9.70 8.20
N CYS A 151 13.03 -11.02 8.15
CA CYS A 151 11.77 -11.76 8.12
C CYS A 151 11.39 -12.19 9.54
N PRO A 152 10.12 -12.03 9.94
CA PRO A 152 9.63 -12.54 11.21
C PRO A 152 9.75 -14.08 11.30
#